data_AF-A0A7V5C4J3-F1
#
_entry.id   AF-A0A7V5C4J3-F1
#
_cell.length_a   1.000
_cell.length_b   1.000
_cell.length_c   1.000
_cell.angle_alpha   90.00
_cell.angle_beta   90.00
_cell.angle_gamma   90.00
#
_symmetry.space_group_name_H-M   'P 1'
#
loop_
_entity.id
_entity.type
_entity.pdbx_description
1 polymer ?
#
loop_
_entity_poly.entity_id
_entity_poly.type
_entity_poly.pdbx_seq_one_letter_code
_entity_poly.pdbx_strand_id
1 'polypeptide(L)' 'GRTARILFTIHKNQMLLLHGFIKKSQKTSGKDMDIARKRMK' A
#
# COMPACT_ATOMS: atom_id res chain seq x y z
N GLY A 1 -12.28 -15.57 4.10
CA GLY A 1 -11.42 -14.73 4.95
C GLY A 1 -11.16 -13.39 4.28
N ARG A 2 -11.12 -12.29 5.03
CA ARG A 2 -10.90 -10.94 4.48
C ARG A 2 -9.40 -10.60 4.59
N THR A 3 -8.66 -10.73 3.49
CA THR A 3 -7.21 -10.44 3.45
C THR A 3 -6.97 -8.94 3.30
N ALA A 4 -6.15 -8.35 4.16
CA ALA A 4 -5.67 -6.97 4.01
C ALA A 4 -4.28 -6.94 3.36
N ARG A 5 -3.94 -5.84 2.69
CA ARG A 5 -2.60 -5.56 2.14
C ARG A 5 -2.17 -4.16 2.56
N ILE A 6 -0.88 -4.02 2.88
CA ILE A 6 -0.25 -2.75 3.23
C ILE A 6 0.85 -2.47 2.21
N LEU A 7 0.77 -1.31 1.57
CA LEU A 7 1.84 -0.73 0.76
C LEU A 7 2.69 0.15 1.67
N PHE A 8 3.99 -0.12 1.70
CA PHE A 8 4.96 0.58 2.53
C PHE A 8 6.26 0.81 1.75
N THR A 9 7.09 1.69 2.27
CA THR A 9 8.46 1.88 1.79
C THR A 9 9.44 1.82 2.96
N ILE A 10 10.71 1.59 2.65
CA ILE A 10 11.79 1.60 3.64
C ILE A 10 12.67 2.82 3.37
N HIS A 11 12.85 3.66 4.38
CA HIS A 11 13.74 4.81 4.30
C HIS A 11 14.54 4.93 5.61
N LYS A 12 15.88 5.02 5.51
CA LYS A 12 16.78 5.17 6.68
C LYS A 12 16.46 4.21 7.83
N ASN A 13 16.31 2.92 7.52
CA ASN A 13 15.94 1.86 8.47
C ASN A 13 14.54 1.99 9.12
N GLN A 14 13.70 2.88 8.62
CA GLN A 14 12.30 3.00 9.05
C GLN A 14 11.36 2.45 7.98
N MET A 15 10.33 1.74 8.42
CA MET A 15 9.24 1.28 7.57
C MET A 15 8.10 2.30 7.63
N LEU A 16 7.82 2.97 6.50
CA LEU A 16 6.73 3.94 6.40
C LEU A 16 5.54 3.30 5.71
N LEU A 17 4.42 3.18 6.43
CA LEU A 17 3.17 2.63 5.91
C LEU A 17 2.43 3.71 5.10
N LEU A 18 2.36 3.51 3.79
CA LEU A 18 1.78 4.48 2.87
C LEU A 18 0.27 4.25 2.71
N HIS A 19 -0.17 3.01 2.53
CA HIS A 19 -1.57 2.71 2.24
C HIS A 19 -1.98 1.30 2.65
N GLY A 20 -3.05 1.16 3.46
CA GLY A 20 -3.64 -0.13 3.82
C GLY A 20 -5.05 -0.28 3.23
N PHE A 21 -5.34 -1.45 2.66
CA PHE A 21 -6.63 -1.75 2.05
C PHE A 21 -7.02 -3.22 2.18
N ILE A 22 -8.33 -3.49 2.10
CA ILE A 22 -8.84 -4.86 2.00
C ILE A 22 -8.72 -5.32 0.55
N LYS A 23 -8.07 -6.47 0.34
CA LYS A 23 -7.92 -7.11 -0.96
C LYS A 23 -9.30 -7.46 -1.53
N LYS A 24 -9.66 -6.81 -2.65
CA LYS A 24 -10.89 -7.12 -3.42
C LYS A 24 -10.64 -8.05 -4.60
N SER A 25 -9.41 -8.08 -5.14
CA SER A 25 -8.99 -8.94 -6.25
C SER A 25 -7.56 -9.43 -6.04
N GLN A 26 -7.09 -10.40 -6.85
CA GLN A 26 -5.73 -10.94 -6.70
C GLN A 26 -4.66 -9.88 -6.95
N LYS A 27 -4.85 -9.03 -7.96
CA LYS A 27 -3.91 -7.96 -8.34
C LYS A 27 -4.18 -6.69 -7.53
N THR A 28 -3.15 -5.94 -7.21
CA THR A 28 -3.32 -4.61 -6.60
C THR A 28 -3.87 -3.66 -7.65
N SER A 29 -4.93 -2.91 -7.32
CA SER A 29 -5.53 -1.95 -8.25
C SER A 29 -4.56 -0.80 -8.52
N GLY A 30 -4.57 -0.25 -9.74
CA GLY A 30 -3.81 0.95 -10.07
C GLY A 30 -4.15 2.12 -9.13
N LYS A 31 -5.43 2.25 -8.74
CA LYS A 31 -5.89 3.28 -7.79
C LYS A 31 -5.19 3.19 -6.44
N ASP A 32 -5.04 1.98 -5.89
CA ASP A 32 -4.39 1.78 -4.58
C ASP A 32 -2.88 2.08 -4.67
N MET A 33 -2.25 1.75 -5.82
CA MET A 33 -0.85 2.09 -6.10
C MET A 33 -0.64 3.60 -6.22
N ASP A 34 -1.54 4.31 -6.89
CA ASP A 34 -1.44 5.75 -7.08
C ASP A 34 -1.61 6.51 -5.76
N ILE A 35 -2.51 6.05 -4.89
CA ILE A 35 -2.65 6.58 -3.52
C ILE A 35 -1.36 6.41 -2.72
N ALA A 36 -0.74 5.23 -2.77
CA ALA A 36 0.52 4.99 -2.07
C ALA A 36 1.65 5.88 -2.60
N ARG A 37 1.80 6.01 -3.93
CA ARG A 37 2.80 6.90 -4.55
C ARG A 37 2.59 8.37 -4.19
N LYS A 38 1.33 8.83 -4.15
CA LYS A 38 1.02 10.21 -3.74
C LYS A 38 1.43 10.49 -2.29
N ARG A 39 1.30 9.51 -1.40
CA ARG A 39 1.68 9.61 0.02
C ARG A 39 3.18 9.43 0.29
N MET A 40 3.93 8.98 -0.70
CA MET A 40 5.39 8.87 -0.62
C MET A 40 6.10 10.20 -0.91
N LYS A 41 5.42 11.15 -1.57
CA LYS A 41 5.89 12.53 -1.72
C LYS A 41 5.82 13.26 -0.39
#